data_AF-A0A7S0X2W3-F1
#
_entry.id   AF-A0A7S0X2W3-F1
#
_cell.length_a   1.000
_cell.length_b   1.000
_cell.length_c   1.000
_cell.angle_alpha   90.00
_cell.angle_beta   90.00
_cell.angle_gamma   90.00
#
_symmetry.space_group_name_H-M   'P 1'
#
loop_
_entity.id
_entity.type
_entity.pdbx_description
1 polymer ?
#
loop_
_entity_poly.entity_id
_entity_poly.type
_entity_poly.pdbx_seq_one_letter_code
_entity_poly.pdbx_strand_id
1 'polypeptide(L)'
;YPLMGRLLVPSAGQSAGGGKKATLATLRGEKVCIHPHSINCKLHDIFRNNGGTNGANHGGDRDGTTQTSAATAPVLVCYDEATRGEALLYVRECTVVAAPALVLVASSLTVEPLPPVGSPEHDPEDPGEVAEATRIQTEAQRAQDATGDAVLVCDNWLRFRVPLAVLSQLACLRIRLARAFAAKVTRPGETLAADLSAALSAAATLLAHDGGAAGADDRG
;
A
#
# COMPACT_ATOMS: atom_id res chain seq x y z
N TYR A 1 7.20 7.02 -15.88
CA TYR A 1 6.71 6.69 -14.52
C TYR A 1 6.63 5.17 -14.47
N PRO A 2 7.28 4.50 -13.50
CA PRO A 2 7.27 3.04 -13.43
C PRO A 2 5.84 2.53 -13.23
N LEU A 3 5.57 1.34 -13.75
CA LEU A 3 4.29 0.67 -13.54
C LEU A 3 4.29 0.08 -12.13
N MET A 4 3.14 0.17 -11.48
CA MET A 4 2.95 -0.28 -10.10
C MET A 4 2.00 -1.46 -10.04
N GLY A 5 2.39 -2.47 -9.27
CA GLY A 5 1.59 -3.66 -8.98
C GLY A 5 1.52 -3.92 -7.48
N ARG A 6 0.35 -4.34 -6.99
CA ARG A 6 0.17 -4.87 -5.64
C ARG A 6 0.31 -6.39 -5.68
N LEU A 7 1.22 -6.96 -4.90
CA LEU A 7 1.36 -8.40 -4.81
C LEU A 7 0.10 -9.03 -4.23
N LEU A 8 -0.43 -10.03 -4.92
CA LEU A 8 -1.52 -10.86 -4.46
C LEU A 8 -0.93 -12.04 -3.70
N VAL A 9 -1.11 -12.05 -2.37
CA VAL A 9 -0.75 -13.20 -1.54
C VAL A 9 -1.93 -14.18 -1.52
N PRO A 10 -1.73 -15.44 -1.91
CA PRO A 10 -2.81 -16.42 -1.88
C PRO A 10 -3.25 -16.72 -0.43
N SER A 11 -4.54 -16.60 -0.13
CA SER A 11 -5.07 -16.96 1.19
C SER A 11 -4.95 -18.47 1.47
N ALA A 12 -4.78 -18.84 2.74
CA ALA A 12 -4.79 -20.23 3.18
C ALA A 12 -6.10 -20.91 2.75
N GLY A 13 -6.02 -22.06 2.06
CA GLY A 13 -7.20 -22.87 1.68
C GLY A 13 -7.60 -22.82 0.20
N GLN A 14 -7.18 -21.83 -0.59
CA GLN A 14 -7.36 -21.89 -2.04
C GLN A 14 -6.22 -22.69 -2.69
N SER A 15 -6.29 -24.02 -2.57
CA SER A 15 -5.40 -24.95 -3.27
C SER A 15 -6.12 -25.49 -4.50
N ALA A 16 -5.91 -24.85 -5.64
CA ALA A 16 -6.13 -25.48 -6.94
C ALA A 16 -4.74 -25.71 -7.56
N GLY A 17 -4.43 -26.96 -7.89
CA GLY A 17 -3.10 -27.45 -8.22
C GLY A 17 -2.40 -26.71 -9.36
N GLY A 18 -1.06 -26.70 -9.30
CA GLY A 18 -0.15 -26.03 -10.24
C GLY A 18 0.57 -24.86 -9.56
N GLY A 19 1.89 -24.96 -9.39
CA GLY A 19 2.73 -24.03 -8.61
C GLY A 19 2.34 -22.56 -8.80
N LYS A 20 1.94 -21.90 -7.71
CA LYS A 20 1.41 -20.53 -7.76
C LYS A 20 2.51 -19.58 -8.24
N LYS A 21 2.28 -18.93 -9.37
CA LYS A 21 3.13 -17.84 -9.86
C LYS A 21 2.83 -16.60 -9.03
N ALA A 22 3.85 -15.93 -8.51
CA ALA A 22 3.65 -14.64 -7.86
C ALA A 22 2.89 -13.72 -8.82
N THR A 23 1.78 -13.12 -8.37
CA THR A 23 0.88 -12.37 -9.24
C THR A 23 0.63 -10.98 -8.66
N LEU A 24 0.66 -9.97 -9.52
CA LEU A 24 0.44 -8.57 -9.20
C LEU A 24 -0.95 -8.16 -9.72
N ALA A 25 -1.68 -7.37 -8.93
CA ALA A 25 -2.82 -6.59 -9.40
C ALA A 25 -2.35 -5.19 -9.80
N THR A 26 -2.72 -4.75 -11.01
CA THR A 26 -2.37 -3.43 -11.53
C THR A 26 -3.49 -2.41 -11.30
N LEU A 27 -3.21 -1.13 -11.56
CA LEU A 27 -4.20 -0.04 -11.60
C LEU A 27 -5.43 -0.39 -12.45
N ARG A 28 -5.25 -1.13 -13.55
CA ARG A 28 -6.32 -1.50 -14.49
C ARG A 28 -7.09 -2.75 -14.07
N GLY A 29 -6.80 -3.31 -12.89
CA GLY A 29 -7.37 -4.58 -12.43
C GLY A 29 -6.81 -5.81 -13.14
N GLU A 30 -5.80 -5.64 -14.00
CA GLU A 30 -5.16 -6.75 -14.69
C GLU A 30 -4.32 -7.57 -13.70
N LYS A 31 -4.29 -8.88 -13.93
CA LYS A 31 -3.40 -9.80 -13.20
C LYS A 31 -2.17 -10.06 -14.03
N VAL A 32 -1.01 -9.74 -13.47
CA VAL A 32 0.29 -9.88 -14.13
C VAL A 32 1.16 -10.81 -13.29
N CYS A 33 1.64 -11.89 -13.88
CA CYS A 33 2.49 -12.85 -13.18
C CYS A 33 3.95 -12.37 -13.19
N ILE A 34 4.68 -12.64 -12.12
CA ILE A 34 6.14 -12.50 -12.14
C ILE A 34 6.71 -13.69 -12.92
N HIS A 35 7.56 -13.40 -13.88
CA HIS A 35 8.17 -14.38 -14.77
C HIS A 35 9.03 -15.38 -13.99
N PRO A 36 9.07 -16.68 -14.34
CA PRO A 36 9.90 -17.68 -13.63
C PRO A 36 11.39 -17.35 -13.58
N HIS A 37 11.91 -16.65 -14.59
CA HIS A 37 13.30 -16.17 -14.63
C HIS A 37 13.55 -14.85 -13.87
N SER A 38 12.53 -14.27 -13.23
CA SER A 38 12.74 -13.15 -12.31
C SER A 38 13.35 -13.66 -11.01
N ILE A 39 14.23 -12.87 -10.39
CA ILE A 39 14.69 -13.14 -9.02
C ILE A 39 13.53 -13.12 -8.01
N ASN A 40 12.44 -12.42 -8.34
CA ASN A 40 11.25 -12.27 -7.50
C ASN A 40 10.15 -13.29 -7.84
N CYS A 41 10.44 -14.36 -8.60
CA CYS A 41 9.42 -15.32 -9.05
C CYS A 41 8.67 -16.04 -7.91
N LYS A 42 9.27 -16.10 -6.71
CA LYS A 42 8.70 -16.66 -5.48
C LYS A 42 8.38 -15.60 -4.42
N LEU A 43 8.23 -14.34 -4.81
CA LEU A 43 8.00 -13.23 -3.86
C LEU A 43 6.84 -13.48 -2.89
N HIS A 44 5.77 -14.11 -3.38
CA HIS A 44 4.61 -14.47 -2.58
C HIS A 44 4.92 -15.45 -1.43
N ASP A 45 5.92 -16.32 -1.56
CA ASP A 45 6.32 -17.25 -0.49
C ASP A 45 7.03 -16.52 0.64
N ILE A 46 7.86 -15.51 0.31
CA ILE A 46 8.58 -14.69 1.29
C ILE A 46 7.58 -13.96 2.20
N PHE A 47 6.59 -13.30 1.59
CA PHE A 47 5.58 -12.54 2.34
C PHE A 47 4.48 -13.41 2.96
N ARG A 48 4.29 -14.64 2.46
CA ARG A 48 3.42 -15.63 3.10
C ARG A 48 4.05 -16.19 4.38
N ASN A 49 5.34 -16.46 4.36
CA ASN A 49 6.05 -17.06 5.49
C ASN A 49 6.38 -16.04 6.58
N ASN A 50 6.64 -14.78 6.21
CA ASN A 50 6.88 -13.69 7.17
C ASN A 50 5.59 -13.05 7.72
N GLY A 51 4.40 -13.46 7.25
CA GLY A 51 3.14 -12.74 7.48
C GLY A 51 1.92 -13.65 7.60
N GLY A 52 2.00 -14.68 8.46
CA GLY A 52 0.86 -15.52 8.84
C GLY A 52 -0.24 -14.80 9.61
N THR A 53 -0.88 -13.80 9.00
CA THR A 53 -2.19 -13.25 9.39
C THR A 53 -2.93 -12.86 8.11
N ASN A 54 -3.52 -13.87 7.45
CA ASN A 54 -4.31 -13.73 6.23
C ASN A 54 -5.58 -12.89 6.49
N GLY A 55 -5.74 -11.80 5.75
CA GLY A 55 -7.00 -11.13 5.49
C GLY A 55 -7.20 -11.02 3.98
N ALA A 56 -8.02 -11.91 3.41
CA ALA A 56 -8.31 -11.97 2.00
C ALA A 56 -9.14 -10.74 1.57
N ASN A 57 -8.59 -9.85 0.74
CA ASN A 57 -9.42 -8.87 0.02
C ASN A 57 -9.57 -9.29 -1.44
N HIS A 58 -10.74 -9.90 -1.69
CA HIS A 58 -11.31 -10.16 -2.99
C HIS A 58 -11.50 -8.82 -3.72
N GLY A 59 -10.96 -8.70 -4.93
CA GLY A 59 -11.43 -7.70 -5.87
C GLY A 59 -12.81 -8.14 -6.34
N GLY A 60 -13.84 -7.59 -5.72
CA GLY A 60 -15.24 -7.82 -6.03
C GLY A 60 -16.04 -6.68 -5.44
N ASP A 61 -16.27 -5.67 -6.27
CA ASP A 61 -17.24 -4.62 -5.99
C ASP A 61 -18.63 -5.29 -5.96
N ARG A 62 -19.14 -5.56 -4.75
CA ARG A 62 -20.55 -5.76 -4.39
C ARG A 62 -20.66 -6.14 -2.90
N ASP A 63 -21.25 -5.20 -2.17
CA ASP A 63 -21.86 -5.34 -0.85
C ASP A 63 -20.95 -5.45 0.38
N GLY A 64 -21.43 -4.87 1.48
CA GLY A 64 -20.67 -4.55 2.69
C GLY A 64 -20.37 -5.73 3.63
N THR A 65 -19.85 -5.36 4.81
CA THR A 65 -19.59 -6.19 6.01
C THR A 65 -18.46 -7.23 5.94
N THR A 66 -17.30 -6.94 6.53
CA THR A 66 -16.78 -7.59 7.77
C THR A 66 -15.32 -7.22 8.11
N GLN A 67 -15.11 -6.94 9.41
CA GLN A 67 -13.93 -7.19 10.25
C GLN A 67 -12.58 -6.48 9.97
N THR A 68 -12.33 -5.52 10.85
CA THR A 68 -11.03 -5.04 11.34
C THR A 68 -10.15 -6.18 11.86
N SER A 69 -9.31 -6.73 10.99
CA SER A 69 -8.04 -7.32 11.37
C SER A 69 -6.94 -6.41 10.82
N ALA A 70 -5.85 -6.21 11.57
CA ALA A 70 -4.75 -5.33 11.16
C ALA A 70 -4.16 -5.85 9.84
N ALA A 71 -4.69 -5.37 8.72
CA ALA A 71 -4.29 -5.79 7.39
C ALA A 71 -2.82 -5.37 7.22
N THR A 72 -1.94 -6.35 7.10
CA THR A 72 -0.54 -6.13 6.76
C THR A 72 -0.48 -5.24 5.52
N ALA A 73 0.36 -4.20 5.57
CA ALA A 73 0.48 -3.25 4.48
C ALA A 73 0.73 -3.98 3.15
N PRO A 74 0.09 -3.56 2.05
CA PRO A 74 0.23 -4.24 0.78
C PRO A 74 1.69 -4.20 0.31
N VAL A 75 2.19 -5.33 -0.19
CA VAL A 75 3.50 -5.37 -0.83
C VAL A 75 3.39 -4.73 -2.21
N LEU A 76 4.11 -3.63 -2.40
CA LEU A 76 4.14 -2.86 -3.63
C LEU A 76 5.35 -3.27 -4.47
N VAL A 77 5.13 -3.42 -5.76
CA VAL A 77 6.16 -3.84 -6.72
C VAL A 77 6.14 -2.85 -7.89
N CYS A 78 7.29 -2.27 -8.21
CA CYS A 78 7.47 -1.47 -9.41
C CYS A 78 8.10 -2.31 -10.53
N TYR A 79 7.76 -2.00 -11.77
CA TYR A 79 8.29 -2.66 -12.95
C TYR A 79 8.20 -1.72 -14.17
N ASP A 80 9.05 -1.96 -15.17
CA ASP A 80 9.12 -1.11 -16.36
C ASP A 80 8.18 -1.59 -17.47
N GLU A 81 8.11 -2.90 -17.69
CA GLU A 81 7.31 -3.50 -18.76
C GLU A 81 6.62 -4.79 -18.34
N ALA A 82 5.48 -5.06 -18.96
CA ALA A 82 4.80 -6.35 -18.91
C ALA A 82 4.69 -6.92 -20.33
N THR A 83 5.11 -8.16 -20.51
CA THR A 83 5.09 -8.86 -21.79
C THR A 83 3.95 -9.88 -21.82
N ARG A 84 3.31 -10.03 -22.98
CA ARG A 84 2.27 -11.04 -23.17
C ARG A 84 2.92 -12.35 -23.58
N GLY A 85 2.82 -13.36 -22.70
CA GLY A 85 3.13 -14.74 -23.05
C GLY A 85 1.92 -15.43 -23.71
N GLU A 86 1.94 -16.76 -23.76
CA GLU A 86 0.91 -17.56 -24.45
C GLU A 86 -0.51 -17.32 -23.92
N ALA A 87 -0.69 -17.17 -22.60
CA ALA A 87 -2.00 -16.97 -21.97
C ALA A 87 -2.01 -15.95 -20.82
N LEU A 88 -0.85 -15.45 -20.41
CA LEU A 88 -0.69 -14.59 -19.23
C LEU A 88 0.23 -13.41 -19.53
N LEU A 89 0.00 -12.30 -18.84
CA LEU A 89 0.96 -11.19 -18.80
C LEU A 89 2.05 -11.52 -17.79
N TYR A 90 3.29 -11.22 -18.15
CA TYR A 90 4.46 -11.45 -17.32
C TYR A 90 5.27 -10.19 -17.10
N VAL A 91 5.83 -10.06 -15.90
CA VAL A 91 6.87 -9.08 -15.57
C VAL A 91 8.14 -9.82 -15.23
N ARG A 92 9.23 -9.49 -15.93
CA ARG A 92 10.53 -10.13 -15.72
C ARG A 92 11.35 -9.39 -14.68
N GLU A 93 11.59 -8.11 -14.90
CA GLU A 93 12.35 -7.25 -14.01
C GLU A 93 11.39 -6.44 -13.15
N CYS A 94 11.48 -6.61 -11.83
CA CYS A 94 10.65 -5.88 -10.88
C CYS A 94 11.36 -5.70 -9.55
N THR A 95 10.97 -4.66 -8.81
CA THR A 95 11.57 -4.31 -7.52
C THR A 95 10.47 -4.06 -6.51
N VAL A 96 10.63 -4.62 -5.30
CA VAL A 96 9.73 -4.28 -4.18
C VAL A 96 10.02 -2.86 -3.73
N VAL A 97 8.97 -2.07 -3.52
CA VAL A 97 9.08 -0.68 -3.06
C VAL A 97 8.29 -0.46 -1.79
N ALA A 98 8.82 0.39 -0.93
CA ALA A 98 8.12 0.82 0.27
C ALA A 98 7.04 1.86 -0.07
N ALA A 99 5.98 1.91 0.73
CA ALA A 99 4.90 2.87 0.53
C ALA A 99 5.37 4.33 0.57
N PRO A 100 6.27 4.76 1.50
CA PRO A 100 6.78 6.13 1.49
C PRO A 100 7.55 6.50 0.22
N ALA A 101 8.30 5.55 -0.37
CA ALA A 101 8.98 5.77 -1.65
C ALA A 101 8.00 6.13 -2.76
N LEU A 102 6.93 5.34 -2.89
CA LEU A 102 5.85 5.62 -3.83
C LEU A 102 5.19 6.97 -3.53
N VAL A 103 4.84 7.23 -2.26
CA VAL A 103 4.17 8.47 -1.86
C VAL A 103 5.02 9.70 -2.17
N LEU A 104 6.35 9.64 -2.12
CA LEU A 104 7.20 10.78 -2.48
C LEU A 104 7.21 11.09 -3.97
N VAL A 105 7.07 10.06 -4.83
CA VAL A 105 7.18 10.19 -6.29
C VAL A 105 5.85 10.13 -7.04
N ALA A 106 4.75 9.79 -6.34
CA ALA A 106 3.43 9.65 -6.94
C ALA A 106 3.00 10.89 -7.72
N SER A 107 2.35 10.71 -8.86
CA SER A 107 1.91 11.83 -9.69
C SER A 107 0.71 12.56 -9.07
N SER A 108 -0.20 11.82 -8.46
CA SER A 108 -1.40 12.34 -7.82
C SER A 108 -1.50 11.84 -6.38
N LEU A 109 -1.84 12.74 -5.45
CA LEU A 109 -2.19 12.41 -4.08
C LEU A 109 -3.49 13.13 -3.72
N THR A 110 -4.50 12.36 -3.31
CA THR A 110 -5.74 12.91 -2.74
C THR A 110 -5.93 12.38 -1.33
N VAL A 111 -6.53 13.21 -0.47
CA VAL A 111 -6.87 12.84 0.90
C VAL A 111 -8.38 12.68 0.97
N GLU A 112 -8.82 11.54 1.45
CA GLU A 112 -10.22 11.20 1.65
C GLU A 112 -10.46 10.91 3.14
N PRO A 113 -11.67 11.19 3.66
CA PRO A 113 -12.03 10.75 5.00
C PRO A 113 -12.00 9.22 5.08
N LEU A 114 -11.82 8.69 6.31
CA LEU A 114 -12.00 7.26 6.53
C LEU A 114 -13.43 6.85 6.16
N PRO A 115 -13.62 5.66 5.59
CA PRO A 115 -14.96 5.13 5.38
C PRO A 115 -15.67 4.98 6.75
N PRO A 116 -17.00 5.14 6.80
CA PRO A 116 -17.76 4.93 8.01
C PRO A 116 -17.57 3.49 8.50
N VAL A 117 -17.59 3.31 9.82
CA VAL A 117 -17.53 1.98 10.42
C VAL A 117 -18.80 1.21 10.04
N GLY A 118 -18.62 0.01 9.47
CA GLY A 118 -19.74 -0.85 9.12
C GLY A 118 -20.51 -1.30 10.36
N SER A 119 -21.82 -1.52 10.21
CA SER A 119 -22.63 -2.13 11.27
C SER A 119 -22.15 -3.58 11.50
N PRO A 120 -22.09 -4.04 12.75
CA PRO A 120 -21.89 -5.46 13.01
C PRO A 120 -23.07 -6.26 12.46
N GLU A 121 -22.85 -7.56 12.22
CA GLU A 121 -23.92 -8.48 11.84
C GLU A 121 -24.93 -8.61 12.99
N HIS A 122 -26.22 -8.46 12.68
CA HIS A 122 -27.32 -8.54 13.64
C HIS A 122 -28.60 -8.99 12.93
N ASP A 123 -29.55 -9.57 13.67
CA ASP A 123 -30.90 -9.80 13.17
C ASP A 123 -31.65 -8.46 13.02
N PRO A 124 -32.13 -8.07 11.83
CA PRO A 124 -32.91 -6.84 11.65
C PRO A 124 -34.31 -6.92 12.27
N GLU A 125 -34.82 -8.12 12.58
CA GLU A 125 -36.15 -8.32 13.16
C GLU A 125 -36.14 -8.30 14.70
N ASP A 126 -34.97 -8.41 15.34
CA ASP A 126 -34.82 -8.25 16.80
C ASP A 126 -34.45 -6.80 17.17
N PRO A 127 -35.38 -6.01 17.77
CA PRO A 127 -35.09 -4.63 18.16
C PRO A 127 -33.97 -4.49 19.19
N GLY A 128 -33.73 -5.51 20.00
CA GLY A 128 -32.64 -5.55 20.98
C GLY A 128 -31.28 -5.65 20.31
N GLU A 129 -31.15 -6.52 19.30
CA GLU A 129 -29.91 -6.66 18.53
C GLU A 129 -29.64 -5.42 17.66
N VAL A 130 -30.67 -4.84 17.04
CA VAL A 130 -30.54 -3.59 16.27
C VAL A 130 -30.02 -2.44 17.14
N ALA A 131 -30.55 -2.31 18.36
CA ALA A 131 -30.12 -1.27 19.30
C ALA A 131 -28.67 -1.48 19.75
N GLU A 132 -28.28 -2.72 20.01
CA GLU A 132 -26.90 -3.07 20.39
C GLU A 132 -25.92 -2.83 19.24
N ALA A 133 -26.25 -3.28 18.03
CA ALA A 133 -25.46 -3.06 16.83
C ALA A 133 -25.23 -1.56 16.57
N THR A 134 -26.27 -0.74 16.74
CA THR A 134 -26.19 0.72 16.61
C THR A 134 -25.27 1.35 17.66
N ARG A 135 -25.33 0.86 18.91
CA ARG A 135 -24.46 1.33 20.00
C ARG A 135 -23.00 1.00 19.71
N ILE A 136 -22.72 -0.25 19.33
CA ILE A 136 -21.38 -0.73 18.99
C ILE A 136 -20.83 0.08 17.81
N GLN A 137 -21.62 0.27 16.75
CA GLN A 137 -21.20 1.05 15.59
C GLN A 137 -20.88 2.50 15.96
N THR A 138 -21.71 3.12 16.80
CA THR A 138 -21.50 4.51 17.25
C THR A 138 -20.23 4.65 18.08
N GLU A 139 -19.97 3.72 19.01
CA GLU A 139 -18.76 3.70 19.82
C GLU A 139 -17.51 3.48 18.95
N ALA A 140 -17.57 2.53 18.03
CA ALA A 140 -16.49 2.26 17.09
C ALA A 140 -16.23 3.45 16.14
N GLN A 141 -17.27 4.15 15.69
CA GLN A 141 -17.12 5.36 14.88
C GLN A 141 -16.44 6.47 15.68
N ARG A 142 -16.84 6.71 16.93
CA ARG A 142 -16.17 7.70 17.80
C ARG A 142 -14.71 7.34 18.04
N ALA A 143 -14.41 6.06 18.26
CA ALA A 143 -13.03 5.58 18.41
C ALA A 143 -12.22 5.80 17.12
N GLN A 144 -12.82 5.56 15.94
CA GLN A 144 -12.19 5.82 14.66
C GLN A 144 -11.93 7.31 14.43
N ASP A 145 -12.90 8.18 14.70
CA ASP A 145 -12.76 9.62 14.53
C ASP A 145 -11.69 10.20 15.46
N ALA A 146 -11.54 9.61 16.66
CA ALA A 146 -10.51 9.98 17.63
C ALA A 146 -9.08 9.62 17.19
N THR A 147 -8.88 8.72 16.20
CA THR A 147 -7.52 8.38 15.74
C THR A 147 -6.88 9.49 14.92
N GLY A 148 -7.68 10.37 14.30
CA GLY A 148 -7.16 11.43 13.44
C GLY A 148 -6.44 10.90 12.19
N ASP A 149 -6.86 9.75 11.68
CA ASP A 149 -6.35 9.22 10.41
C ASP A 149 -7.23 9.63 9.23
N ALA A 150 -6.65 9.55 8.04
CA ALA A 150 -7.34 9.71 6.77
C ALA A 150 -6.89 8.63 5.78
N VAL A 151 -7.60 8.54 4.66
CA VAL A 151 -7.18 7.70 3.53
C VAL A 151 -6.38 8.56 2.55
N LEU A 152 -5.10 8.25 2.38
CA LEU A 152 -4.29 8.78 1.29
C LEU A 152 -4.48 7.92 0.06
N VAL A 153 -4.93 8.52 -1.04
CA VAL A 153 -5.07 7.86 -2.33
C VAL A 153 -3.95 8.33 -3.25
N CYS A 154 -3.09 7.40 -3.64
CA CYS A 154 -1.98 7.60 -4.56
C CYS A 154 -2.36 7.13 -5.97
N ASP A 155 -2.09 7.99 -6.96
CA ASP A 155 -2.37 7.73 -8.39
C ASP A 155 -3.79 7.19 -8.65
N ASN A 156 -4.76 7.64 -7.84
CA ASN A 156 -6.18 7.33 -7.92
C ASN A 156 -6.55 5.85 -7.69
N TRP A 157 -5.69 5.04 -7.07
CA TRP A 157 -6.04 3.63 -6.78
C TRP A 157 -5.38 3.02 -5.55
N LEU A 158 -4.16 3.43 -5.20
CA LEU A 158 -3.48 2.89 -4.02
C LEU A 158 -3.93 3.66 -2.79
N ARG A 159 -4.55 2.97 -1.85
CA ARG A 159 -5.16 3.57 -0.66
C ARG A 159 -4.37 3.16 0.58
N PHE A 160 -3.96 4.15 1.37
CA PHE A 160 -3.25 3.95 2.63
C PHE A 160 -4.00 4.67 3.75
N ARG A 161 -4.19 4.01 4.89
CA ARG A 161 -4.61 4.68 6.11
C ARG A 161 -3.39 5.35 6.72
N VAL A 162 -3.45 6.66 6.93
CA VAL A 162 -2.30 7.46 7.40
C VAL A 162 -2.76 8.50 8.41
N PRO A 163 -2.02 8.72 9.51
CA PRO A 163 -2.30 9.82 10.43
C PRO A 163 -2.23 11.18 9.74
N LEU A 164 -3.17 12.08 10.04
CA LEU A 164 -3.22 13.44 9.46
C LEU A 164 -1.92 14.23 9.70
N ALA A 165 -1.28 14.04 10.85
CA ALA A 165 0.01 14.67 11.16
C ALA A 165 1.10 14.26 10.15
N VAL A 166 1.17 12.97 9.81
CA VAL A 166 2.13 12.43 8.84
C VAL A 166 1.82 12.94 7.42
N LEU A 167 0.54 13.06 7.06
CA LEU A 167 0.14 13.64 5.77
C LEU A 167 0.63 15.08 5.59
N SER A 168 0.52 15.90 6.64
CA SER A 168 1.01 17.29 6.60
C SER A 168 2.54 17.37 6.38
N GLN A 169 3.29 16.45 7.00
CA GLN A 169 4.73 16.34 6.86
C GLN A 169 5.12 15.87 5.45
N LEU A 170 4.45 14.83 4.93
CA LEU A 170 4.68 14.31 3.57
C LEU A 170 4.37 15.36 2.50
N ALA A 171 3.29 16.12 2.65
CA ALA A 171 2.94 17.20 1.74
C ALA A 171 4.02 18.30 1.73
N CYS A 172 4.44 18.76 2.92
CA CYS A 172 5.53 19.73 3.04
C CYS A 172 6.83 19.21 2.43
N LEU A 173 7.18 17.95 2.70
CA LEU A 173 8.38 17.29 2.20
C LEU A 173 8.36 17.23 0.66
N ARG A 174 7.25 16.80 0.05
CA ARG A 174 7.09 16.75 -1.42
C ARG A 174 7.26 18.12 -2.06
N ILE A 175 6.66 19.17 -1.50
CA ILE A 175 6.79 20.53 -2.02
C ILE A 175 8.26 20.99 -1.97
N ARG A 176 8.97 20.72 -0.87
CA ARG A 176 10.39 21.06 -0.73
C ARG A 176 11.26 20.24 -1.69
N LEU A 177 10.99 18.95 -1.85
CA LEU A 177 11.71 18.10 -2.81
C LEU A 177 11.52 18.60 -4.24
N ALA A 178 10.29 18.95 -4.64
CA ALA A 178 10.02 19.52 -5.96
C ALA A 178 10.84 20.81 -6.19
N ARG A 179 10.91 21.69 -5.20
CA ARG A 179 11.76 22.89 -5.24
C ARG A 179 13.25 22.56 -5.31
N ALA A 180 13.72 21.57 -4.54
CA ALA A 180 15.10 21.11 -4.58
C ALA A 180 15.48 20.56 -5.95
N PHE A 181 14.62 19.74 -6.56
CA PHE A 181 14.82 19.23 -7.91
C PHE A 181 14.82 20.34 -8.95
N ALA A 182 13.87 21.28 -8.90
CA ALA A 182 13.85 22.42 -9.79
C ALA A 182 15.14 23.25 -9.69
N ALA A 183 15.60 23.54 -8.47
CA ALA A 183 16.85 24.25 -8.24
C ALA A 183 18.06 23.51 -8.82
N LYS A 184 18.12 22.17 -8.66
CA LYS A 184 19.20 21.34 -9.21
C LYS A 184 19.15 21.17 -10.72
N VAL A 185 17.98 21.20 -11.33
CA VAL A 185 17.84 21.19 -12.79
C VAL A 185 18.30 22.53 -13.38
N THR A 186 17.92 23.65 -12.75
CA THR A 186 18.31 24.99 -13.24
C THR A 186 19.78 25.32 -12.94
N ARG A 187 20.29 24.92 -11.77
CA ARG A 187 21.64 25.26 -11.27
C ARG A 187 22.31 24.03 -10.64
N PRO A 188 22.78 23.05 -11.45
CA PRO A 188 23.28 21.77 -10.94
C PRO A 188 24.44 21.88 -9.96
N GLY A 189 25.39 22.79 -10.25
CA GLY A 189 26.62 22.96 -9.46
C GLY A 189 26.45 23.78 -8.18
N GLU A 190 25.32 24.46 -7.99
CA GLU A 190 25.12 25.28 -6.80
C GLU A 190 24.65 24.44 -5.60
N THR A 191 25.05 24.87 -4.41
CA THR A 191 24.55 24.29 -3.16
C THR A 191 23.07 24.59 -2.98
N LEU A 192 22.30 23.60 -2.55
CA LEU A 192 20.90 23.82 -2.18
C LEU A 192 20.81 24.71 -0.94
N ALA A 193 19.73 25.48 -0.84
CA ALA A 193 19.38 26.16 0.40
C ALA A 193 19.25 25.15 1.55
N ALA A 194 19.56 25.58 2.77
CA ALA A 194 19.69 24.69 3.93
C ALA A 194 18.40 23.88 4.20
N ASP A 195 17.23 24.51 4.03
CA ASP A 195 15.92 23.89 4.19
C ASP A 195 15.63 22.80 3.13
N LEU A 196 16.07 23.02 1.89
CA LEU A 196 15.93 22.06 0.79
C LEU A 196 16.91 20.88 0.92
N SER A 197 18.13 21.15 1.39
CA SER A 197 19.12 20.12 1.72
C SER A 197 18.64 19.23 2.89
N ALA A 198 18.05 19.86 3.92
CA ALA A 198 17.43 19.14 5.04
C ALA A 198 16.25 18.28 4.58
N ALA A 199 15.42 18.77 3.64
CA ALA A 199 14.33 17.99 3.06
C ALA A 199 14.85 16.76 2.29
N LEU A 200 15.91 16.91 1.49
CA LEU A 200 16.54 15.78 0.80
C LEU A 200 17.09 14.75 1.80
N SER A 201 17.73 15.22 2.86
CA SER A 201 18.25 14.36 3.93
C SER A 201 17.14 13.62 4.66
N ALA A 202 16.02 14.29 4.98
CA ALA A 202 14.85 13.67 5.60
C ALA A 202 14.23 12.59 4.72
N ALA A 203 14.13 12.84 3.40
CA ALA A 203 13.66 11.84 2.45
C ALA A 203 14.60 10.62 2.38
N ALA A 204 15.92 10.84 2.36
CA ALA A 204 16.90 9.76 2.39
C ALA A 204 16.78 8.91 3.67
N THR A 205 16.64 9.54 4.83
CA THR A 205 16.44 8.83 6.11
C THR A 205 15.15 8.02 6.12
N LEU A 206 14.05 8.59 5.62
CA LEU A 206 12.77 7.89 5.52
C LEU A 206 12.88 6.63 4.66
N LEU A 207 13.51 6.75 3.48
CA LEU A 207 13.72 5.63 2.57
C LEU A 207 14.69 4.57 3.13
N ALA A 208 15.70 5.00 3.88
CA ALA A 208 16.66 4.09 4.50
C ALA A 208 16.02 3.25 5.61
N HIS A 209 15.11 3.84 6.40
CA HIS A 209 14.39 3.12 7.45
C HIS A 209 13.53 1.99 6.87
N ASP A 210 12.84 2.26 5.76
CA ASP A 210 12.02 1.24 5.10
C ASP A 210 12.84 0.18 4.35
N GLY A 211 14.03 0.54 3.84
CA GLY A 211 14.96 -0.38 3.19
C GLY A 211 15.61 -1.39 4.15
N GLY A 212 15.65 -1.10 5.46
CA GLY A 212 16.24 -1.96 6.50
C GLY A 212 15.29 -3.01 7.09
N ALA A 213 13.97 -2.78 7.05
CA ALA A 213 12.99 -3.66 7.68
C ALA A 213 12.82 -5.03 6.99
N ALA A 214 13.37 -5.22 5.79
CA ALA A 214 13.33 -6.49 5.06
C ALA A 214 14.55 -7.40 5.31
N GLY A 215 15.52 -7.01 6.14
CA GLY A 215 16.77 -7.77 6.27
C GLY A 215 17.48 -7.75 7.63
N ALA A 216 16.86 -7.25 8.70
CA ALA A 216 17.55 -7.01 9.97
C ALA A 216 17.23 -7.99 11.11
N ASP A 217 16.30 -8.94 10.97
CA ASP A 217 15.82 -9.75 12.10
C ASP A 217 16.24 -11.23 12.10
N ASP A 218 17.30 -11.60 11.37
CA ASP A 218 17.79 -12.99 11.38
C ASP A 218 19.33 -13.11 11.34
N ARG A 219 20.00 -12.49 12.32
CA ARG A 219 21.33 -12.93 12.78
C ARG A 219 21.50 -12.62 14.28
N GLY A 220 21.08 -13.57 15.11
CA GLY A 220 21.41 -13.68 16.53
C GLY A 220 21.42 -15.15 16.94
#